data_AF-A0A3B8MWS5-F1
#
_entry.id   AF-A0A3B8MWS5-F1
#
_cell.length_a   1.000
_cell.length_b   1.000
_cell.length_c   1.000
_cell.angle_alpha   90.00
_cell.angle_beta   90.00
_cell.angle_gamma   90.00
#
_symmetry.space_group_name_H-M   'P 1'
#
loop_
_entity.id
_entity.type
_entity.pdbx_description
1 polymer ?
#
loop_
_entity_poly.entity_id
_entity_poly.type
_entity_poly.pdbx_seq_one_letter_code
_entity_poly.pdbx_strand_id
1 'polypeptide(L)' 'IAIGCTGGKHRSVTIANALYEFLKKEDYSVILHHRDIGEE' A
#
# COMPACT_ATOMS: atom_id res chain seq x y z
N ILE A 1 5.69 -6.48 -0.45
CA ILE A 1 5.77 -5.90 -1.82
C ILE A 1 5.89 -4.40 -1.68
N ALA A 2 6.91 -3.77 -2.29
CA ALA A 2 7.12 -2.32 -2.17
C ALA A 2 6.61 -1.59 -3.43
N ILE A 3 5.86 -0.51 -3.25
CA ILE A 3 5.31 0.31 -4.33
C ILE A 3 5.66 1.77 -4.06
N GLY A 4 6.38 2.40 -5.00
CA GLY A 4 6.85 3.77 -4.87
C GLY A 4 6.21 4.72 -5.88
N CYS A 5 6.03 5.97 -5.47
CA CYS A 5 5.81 7.10 -6.36
C CYS A 5 6.64 8.28 -5.84
N THR A 6 6.83 9.34 -6.64
CA THR A 6 7.73 10.46 -6.28
C THR A 6 7.48 11.02 -4.88
N GLY A 7 6.22 11.22 -4.49
CA GLY A 7 5.86 11.80 -3.19
C GLY A 7 5.32 10.81 -2.16
N GLY A 8 5.32 9.50 -2.43
CA GLY A 8 4.90 8.47 -1.47
C GLY A 8 3.42 8.47 -1.01
N LYS A 9 2.65 9.51 -1.31
CA LYS A 9 1.37 9.82 -0.65
C LYS A 9 0.10 9.59 -1.50
N HIS A 10 0.23 9.42 -2.82
CA HIS A 10 -0.92 9.33 -3.73
C HIS A 10 -0.98 7.99 -4.47
N ARG A 11 -0.22 7.86 -5.58
CA ARG A 11 -0.30 6.70 -6.48
C ARG A 11 0.15 5.41 -5.79
N SER A 12 1.27 5.46 -5.07
CA SER A 12 1.78 4.31 -4.31
C SER A 12 0.78 3.80 -3.28
N VAL A 13 0.12 4.73 -2.58
CA VAL A 13 -0.88 4.42 -1.56
C VAL A 13 -2.09 3.73 -2.17
N THR A 14 -2.64 4.28 -3.26
CA THR A 14 -3.81 3.69 -3.93
C THR A 14 -3.53 2.28 -4.41
N ILE A 15 -2.39 2.06 -5.09
CA ILE A 15 -2.06 0.73 -5.63
C ILE A 15 -1.78 -0.26 -4.49
N ALA A 16 -1.09 0.16 -3.43
CA ALA A 16 -0.81 -0.70 -2.28
C ALA A 16 -2.10 -1.14 -1.55
N ASN A 17 -3.09 -0.25 -1.42
CA ASN A 17 -4.41 -0.61 -0.87
C ASN A 17 -5.14 -1.62 -1.76
N ALA A 18 -5.19 -1.37 -3.08
CA ALA A 18 -5.85 -2.29 -4.01
C ALA A 18 -5.23 -3.69 -3.99
N LEU A 19 -3.89 -3.76 -3.92
CA LEU A 19 -3.17 -5.03 -3.82
C LEU A 19 -3.41 -5.73 -2.48
N TYR A 20 -3.42 -4.99 -1.38
CA TYR A 20 -3.72 -5.54 -0.05
C TYR A 20 -5.12 -6.17 -0.04
N GLU A 21 -6.13 -5.46 -0.53
CA GLU A 21 -7.51 -5.96 -0.59
C GLU A 21 -7.64 -7.20 -1.49
N PHE A 22 -6.93 -7.23 -2.62
CA PHE A 22 -6.88 -8.41 -3.48
C PHE A 22 -6.29 -9.62 -2.74
N LEU A 23 -5.11 -9.48 -2.13
CA LEU A 23 -4.44 -10.59 -1.43
C LEU A 23 -5.21 -11.05 -0.20
N LYS A 24 -5.84 -10.12 0.52
CA LYS A 24 -6.68 -10.45 1.67
C LYS A 24 -7.92 -11.26 1.26
N LYS A 25 -8.51 -10.97 0.09
CA LYS A 25 -9.65 -11.75 -0.45
C LYS A 25 -9.26 -13.17 -0.84
N GLU A 26 -8.02 -13.37 -1.26
CA GLU A 26 -7.44 -14.68 -1.54
C GLU A 26 -6.95 -15.40 -0.27
N ASP A 27 -7.37 -14.92 0.92
CA ASP A 27 -7.08 -15.49 2.25
C ASP A 27 -5.58 -15.55 2.63
N TYR A 28 -4.76 -14.70 2.01
CA TYR A 28 -3.36 -14.54 2.42
C TYR A 28 -3.25 -13.69 3.69
N SER A 29 -2.34 -14.08 4.58
CA SER A 29 -1.93 -13.24 5.71
C SER A 29 -1.05 -12.09 5.21
N VAL A 30 -1.63 -10.89 5.12
CA VAL A 30 -0.96 -9.68 4.62
C VAL A 30 -1.11 -8.51 5.59
N ILE A 31 -0.10 -7.63 5.61
CA ILE A 31 -0.07 -6.39 6.40
C ILE A 31 0.24 -5.22 5.45
N LEU A 32 -0.47 -4.11 5.62
CA LEU A 32 -0.28 -2.89 4.85
C LEU A 32 0.46 -1.84 5.68
N HIS A 33 1.49 -1.23 5.09
CA HIS A 33 2.25 -0.14 5.70
C HIS A 33 2.53 0.95 4.65
N HIS A 34 2.23 2.20 4.99
CA HIS A 34 2.51 3.37 4.16
C HIS A 34 3.58 4.22 4.83
N ARG A 35 4.81 4.20 4.29
CA ARG A 35 5.96 4.88 4.91
C ARG A 35 5.77 6.40 4.99
N ASP A 36 5.37 7.02 3.89
CA ASP A 36 5.38 8.48 3.75
C ASP A 36 4.04 9.13 4.14
N ILE A 37 3.06 8.37 4.65
CA ILE A 37 1.79 8.93 5.17
C ILE A 37 1.98 9.35 6.62
N GLY A 38 1.67 10.61 6.95
CA GLY A 38 1.78 11.15 8.31
C GLY A 38 3.14 11.75 8.64
N GLU A 39 4.11 11.69 7.73
CA GLU A 39 5.31 12.53 7.78
C GLU A 39 4.95 13.90 7.16
N GLU A 40 4.85 14.92 8.00
CA GLU A 40 4.74 16.34 7.61
C GLU A 40 6.04 16.84 6.97
#